data_AF-A0AB38FEL2-F1
#
_entry.id   AF-A0AB38FEL2-F1
#
_cell.length_a   1.000
_cell.length_b   1.000
_cell.length_c   1.000
_cell.angle_alpha   90.00
_cell.angle_beta   90.00
_cell.angle_gamma   90.00
#
_symmetry.space_group_name_H-M   'P 1'
#
loop_
_entity.id
_entity.type
_entity.pdbx_description
1 polymer ?
#
loop_
_entity_poly.entity_id
_entity_poly.type
_entity_poly.pdbx_seq_one_letter_code
_entity_poly.pdbx_strand_id
1 'polypeptide(L)'
;MVTTQLHRSTAMNVRHACYLVAGIAALLLTWPFAFDWIGDGGNILNPVEFFGDGIEPGGTAAFLSIDMLIAWAVFIVWVLTDTVRIGMGRKWGVVFVLLSYIGVSMAFPFYLIVRERFLASRAPGQPVPPSDGRESSAAQSM
;
A
#
# COMPACT_ATOMS: atom_id res chain seq x y z
N MET A 1 29.48 -11.66 2.52
CA MET A 1 28.05 -12.06 2.50
C MET A 1 27.18 -11.32 3.52
N VAL A 2 27.72 -10.85 4.66
CA VAL A 2 26.98 -10.07 5.69
C VAL A 2 26.65 -8.64 5.27
N THR A 3 27.56 -7.94 4.58
CA THR A 3 27.36 -6.55 4.12
C THR A 3 26.20 -6.39 3.13
N THR A 4 25.97 -7.37 2.27
CA THR A 4 24.88 -7.36 1.28
C THR A 4 23.50 -7.49 1.94
N GLN A 5 23.40 -8.18 3.07
CA GLN A 5 22.16 -8.38 3.83
C GLN A 5 21.78 -7.12 4.62
N LEU A 6 22.77 -6.46 5.25
CA LEU A 6 22.56 -5.18 5.95
C LEU A 6 22.12 -4.07 4.99
N HIS A 7 22.78 -3.92 3.84
CA HIS A 7 22.40 -2.92 2.84
C HIS A 7 20.97 -3.13 2.30
N ARG A 8 20.58 -4.40 2.10
CA ARG A 8 19.24 -4.78 1.64
C ARG A 8 18.18 -4.43 2.69
N SER A 9 18.43 -4.71 3.97
CA SER A 9 17.49 -4.41 5.07
C SER A 9 17.28 -2.91 5.26
N THR A 10 18.36 -2.12 5.29
CA THR A 10 18.27 -0.65 5.44
C THR A 10 17.57 0.00 4.26
N ALA A 11 17.87 -0.43 3.02
CA ALA A 11 17.22 0.10 1.83
C ALA A 11 15.71 -0.20 1.81
N MET A 12 15.27 -1.38 2.27
CA MET A 12 13.84 -1.67 2.42
C MET A 12 13.19 -0.77 3.48
N ASN A 13 13.83 -0.59 4.64
CA ASN A 13 13.28 0.26 5.71
C ASN A 13 13.11 1.72 5.27
N VAL A 14 14.07 2.25 4.52
CA VAL A 14 13.98 3.62 3.95
C VAL A 14 12.84 3.72 2.94
N ARG A 15 12.68 2.73 2.04
CA ARG A 15 11.56 2.71 1.09
C ARG A 15 10.21 2.66 1.78
N HIS A 16 10.05 1.78 2.77
CA HIS A 16 8.83 1.69 3.57
C HIS A 16 8.52 3.00 4.30
N ALA A 17 9.53 3.67 4.86
CA ALA A 17 9.37 4.97 5.50
C ALA A 17 8.91 6.03 4.49
N CYS A 18 9.51 6.09 3.30
CA CYS A 18 9.09 7.00 2.24
C CYS A 18 7.63 6.74 1.82
N TYR A 19 7.23 5.48 1.62
CA TYR A 19 5.86 5.13 1.27
C TYR A 19 4.88 5.52 2.39
N LEU A 20 5.22 5.25 3.65
CA LEU A 20 4.39 5.60 4.78
C LEU A 20 4.19 7.11 4.90
N VAL A 21 5.28 7.88 4.79
CA VAL A 21 5.23 9.35 4.82
C VAL A 21 4.42 9.89 3.65
N ALA A 22 4.61 9.37 2.43
CA ALA A 22 3.84 9.76 1.27
C ALA A 22 2.34 9.45 1.43
N GLY A 23 1.99 8.28 1.97
CA GLY A 23 0.60 7.90 2.21
C GLY A 23 -0.08 8.76 3.28
N ILE A 24 0.62 9.06 4.39
CA ILE A 24 0.12 9.97 5.43
C ILE A 24 -0.03 11.39 4.89
N ALA A 25 0.98 11.90 4.18
CA ALA A 25 0.93 13.23 3.58
C ALA A 25 -0.23 13.32 2.58
N ALA A 26 -0.41 12.31 1.73
CA ALA A 26 -1.53 12.26 0.81
C ALA A 26 -2.88 12.32 1.55
N LEU A 27 -3.06 11.51 2.59
CA LEU A 27 -4.29 11.51 3.39
C LEU A 27 -4.57 12.89 4.00
N LEU A 28 -3.56 13.49 4.66
CA LEU A 28 -3.73 14.76 5.36
C LEU A 28 -3.89 15.96 4.41
N LEU A 29 -3.28 15.92 3.22
CA LEU A 29 -3.36 17.00 2.25
C LEU A 29 -4.64 16.96 1.42
N THR A 30 -5.19 15.78 1.11
CA THR A 30 -6.41 15.67 0.29
C THR A 30 -7.69 15.72 1.10
N TRP A 31 -7.68 15.28 2.35
CA TRP A 31 -8.90 15.20 3.16
C TRP A 31 -9.60 16.54 3.48
N PRO A 32 -8.90 17.68 3.69
CA PRO A 32 -9.58 18.97 3.86
C PRO A 32 -10.49 19.29 2.67
N PHE A 33 -9.98 19.16 1.44
CA PHE A 33 -10.76 19.38 0.22
C PHE A 33 -11.91 18.37 0.07
N ALA A 34 -11.70 17.12 0.48
CA ALA A 34 -12.74 16.11 0.45
C ALA A 34 -13.87 16.43 1.44
N PHE A 35 -13.55 16.93 2.64
CA PHE A 35 -14.56 17.34 3.63
C PHE A 35 -15.35 18.56 3.19
N ASP A 36 -14.68 19.56 2.61
CA ASP A 36 -15.35 20.75 2.07
C ASP A 36 -16.34 20.34 0.98
N TRP A 37 -15.92 19.50 0.02
CA TRP A 37 -16.78 19.01 -1.06
C TRP A 37 -17.96 18.15 -0.56
N ILE A 38 -17.74 17.27 0.44
CA ILE A 38 -18.83 16.51 1.08
C ILE A 38 -19.79 17.46 1.81
N GLY A 39 -19.26 18.51 2.45
CA GLY A 39 -20.05 19.55 3.12
C GLY A 39 -20.93 20.36 2.16
N ASP A 40 -20.45 20.57 0.93
CA ASP A 40 -21.16 21.26 -0.14
C ASP A 40 -22.17 20.36 -0.89
N GLY A 41 -22.33 19.09 -0.46
CA GLY A 41 -23.32 18.14 -0.97
C GLY A 41 -22.76 17.01 -1.82
N GLY A 42 -21.44 16.95 -2.01
CA GLY A 42 -20.77 15.92 -2.79
C GLY A 42 -20.82 14.52 -2.15
N ASN A 43 -20.94 13.49 -2.99
CA ASN A 43 -21.02 12.11 -2.55
C ASN A 43 -19.75 11.30 -2.90
N ILE A 44 -18.86 11.11 -1.92
CA ILE A 44 -17.58 10.39 -2.12
C ILE A 44 -17.74 8.90 -2.46
N LEU A 45 -18.91 8.33 -2.20
CA LEU A 45 -19.24 6.94 -2.56
C LEU A 45 -19.72 6.82 -4.01
N ASN A 46 -19.98 7.93 -4.68
CA ASN A 46 -20.37 7.98 -6.08
C ASN A 46 -19.20 8.47 -6.95
N PRO A 47 -18.37 7.57 -7.50
CA PRO A 47 -17.21 7.97 -8.30
C PRO A 47 -17.61 8.75 -9.57
N VAL A 48 -18.81 8.54 -10.12
CA VAL A 48 -19.26 9.28 -11.31
C VAL A 48 -19.43 10.76 -11.00
N GLU A 49 -20.00 11.07 -9.84
CA GLU A 49 -20.22 12.43 -9.34
C GLU A 49 -18.89 13.06 -8.91
N PHE A 50 -18.06 12.33 -8.17
CA PHE A 50 -16.73 12.78 -7.75
C PHE A 50 -15.83 13.20 -8.92
N PHE A 51 -15.72 12.37 -9.96
CA PHE A 51 -14.93 12.73 -11.14
C PHE A 51 -15.65 13.71 -12.06
N GLY A 52 -16.99 13.69 -12.09
CA GLY A 52 -17.81 14.65 -12.84
C GLY A 52 -17.59 16.08 -12.37
N ASP A 53 -17.67 16.31 -11.06
CA ASP A 53 -17.45 17.61 -10.42
C ASP A 53 -15.99 18.07 -10.58
N GLY A 54 -15.04 17.14 -10.64
CA GLY A 54 -13.63 17.46 -10.94
C GLY A 54 -13.38 17.83 -12.41
N ILE A 55 -14.26 17.41 -13.32
CA ILE A 55 -14.17 17.68 -14.76
C ILE A 55 -14.95 18.93 -15.15
N GLU A 56 -16.05 19.24 -14.47
CA GLU A 56 -16.95 20.37 -14.76
C GLU A 56 -16.23 21.74 -14.83
N PRO A 57 -15.26 22.08 -13.95
CA PRO A 57 -14.51 23.33 -14.05
C PRO A 57 -13.62 23.43 -15.30
N GLY A 58 -13.37 22.31 -15.99
CA GLY A 58 -12.54 22.23 -17.19
C GLY A 58 -11.04 22.42 -16.93
N GLY A 59 -10.29 22.62 -18.01
CA GLY A 59 -8.86 22.95 -17.97
C GLY A 59 -8.01 21.90 -17.25
N THR A 60 -7.16 22.35 -16.32
CA THR A 60 -6.22 21.49 -15.58
C THR A 60 -6.92 20.54 -14.61
N ALA A 61 -8.08 20.92 -14.05
CA ALA A 61 -8.84 20.08 -13.13
C ALA A 61 -9.42 18.85 -13.85
N ALA A 62 -9.96 19.05 -15.06
CA ALA A 62 -10.45 17.96 -15.90
C ALA A 62 -9.32 17.00 -16.32
N PHE A 63 -8.17 17.53 -16.72
CA PHE A 63 -7.00 16.70 -17.06
C PHE A 63 -6.56 15.84 -15.88
N LEU A 64 -6.36 16.44 -14.69
CA LEU A 64 -5.91 15.72 -13.50
C LEU A 64 -6.94 14.66 -13.06
N SER A 65 -8.23 14.98 -13.16
CA SER A 65 -9.33 14.08 -12.79
C SER A 65 -9.39 12.85 -13.71
N ILE A 66 -9.28 13.04 -15.03
CA ILE A 66 -9.27 11.95 -16.01
C ILE A 66 -8.01 11.10 -15.87
N ASP A 67 -6.83 11.72 -15.73
CA ASP A 67 -5.57 11.01 -15.53
C ASP A 67 -5.61 10.14 -14.27
N MET A 68 -6.12 10.70 -13.16
CA MET A 68 -6.29 9.99 -11.90
C MET A 68 -7.34 8.86 -12.00
N LEU A 69 -8.46 9.07 -12.71
CA LEU A 69 -9.48 8.05 -12.93
C LEU A 69 -8.89 6.82 -13.65
N ILE A 70 -8.11 7.06 -14.70
CA ILE A 70 -7.45 5.98 -15.46
C ILE A 70 -6.43 5.26 -14.58
N ALA A 71 -5.58 6.01 -13.85
CA ALA A 71 -4.60 5.43 -12.93
C ALA A 71 -5.28 4.57 -11.84
N TRP A 72 -6.41 5.03 -11.31
CA TRP A 72 -7.21 4.29 -10.33
C TRP A 72 -7.80 3.00 -10.90
N ALA A 73 -8.37 3.04 -12.11
CA ALA A 73 -8.92 1.85 -12.76
C ALA A 73 -7.83 0.79 -12.98
N VAL A 74 -6.65 1.20 -13.46
CA VAL A 74 -5.50 0.31 -13.63
C VAL A 74 -5.04 -0.24 -12.27
N PHE A 75 -5.00 0.60 -11.23
CA PHE A 75 -4.65 0.17 -9.87
C PHE A 75 -5.58 -0.94 -9.35
N ILE A 76 -6.90 -0.82 -9.54
CA ILE A 76 -7.88 -1.84 -9.12
C ILE A 76 -7.58 -3.19 -9.79
N VAL A 77 -7.45 -3.19 -11.11
CA VAL A 77 -7.17 -4.42 -11.89
C VAL A 77 -5.84 -5.03 -11.45
N TRP A 78 -4.81 -4.20 -11.28
CA TRP A 78 -3.48 -4.64 -10.90
C TRP A 78 -3.44 -5.22 -9.48
N VAL A 79 -4.02 -4.56 -8.48
CA VAL A 79 -4.02 -5.06 -7.09
C VAL A 79 -4.79 -6.37 -6.95
N LEU A 80 -5.95 -6.48 -7.61
CA LEU A 80 -6.76 -7.70 -7.56
C LEU A 80 -6.03 -8.88 -8.19
N THR A 81 -5.32 -8.65 -9.30
CA THR A 81 -4.55 -9.70 -9.98
C THR A 81 -3.25 -10.03 -9.25
N ASP A 82 -2.50 -9.03 -8.76
CA ASP A 82 -1.23 -9.23 -8.06
C ASP A 82 -1.43 -9.93 -6.72
N THR A 83 -2.43 -9.56 -5.91
CA THR A 83 -2.70 -10.23 -4.61
C THR A 83 -3.02 -11.73 -4.76
N VAL A 84 -3.70 -12.11 -5.83
CA VAL A 84 -3.95 -13.52 -6.16
C VAL A 84 -2.66 -14.17 -6.68
N ARG A 85 -1.92 -13.50 -7.57
CA ARG A 85 -0.68 -14.00 -8.16
C ARG A 85 0.42 -14.27 -7.13
N ILE A 86 0.59 -13.39 -6.15
CA ILE A 86 1.61 -13.57 -5.09
C ILE A 86 1.16 -14.59 -4.03
N GLY A 87 -0.12 -14.98 -4.00
CA GLY A 87 -0.67 -15.92 -3.03
C GLY A 87 -1.08 -15.29 -1.70
N MET A 88 -1.23 -13.97 -1.65
CA MET A 88 -1.77 -13.23 -0.48
C MET A 88 -3.28 -13.46 -0.33
N GLY A 89 -3.96 -13.74 -1.44
CA GLY A 89 -5.37 -14.12 -1.50
C GLY A 89 -6.30 -12.95 -1.86
N ARG A 90 -7.45 -13.28 -2.45
CA ARG A 90 -8.38 -12.30 -3.04
C ARG A 90 -8.99 -11.33 -2.02
N LYS A 91 -9.09 -11.73 -0.75
CA LYS A 91 -9.62 -10.89 0.35
C LYS A 91 -8.78 -9.63 0.54
N TRP A 92 -7.45 -9.75 0.47
CA TRP A 92 -6.53 -8.62 0.59
C TRP A 92 -6.66 -7.66 -0.60
N GLY A 93 -6.81 -8.18 -1.82
CA GLY A 93 -7.07 -7.36 -2.99
C GLY A 93 -8.32 -6.50 -2.83
N VAL A 94 -9.42 -7.10 -2.35
CA VAL A 94 -10.68 -6.36 -2.08
C VAL A 94 -10.48 -5.29 -1.01
N VAL A 95 -9.76 -5.58 0.09
CA VAL A 95 -9.47 -4.59 1.14
C VAL A 95 -8.74 -3.37 0.56
N PHE A 96 -7.73 -3.57 -0.30
CA PHE A 96 -7.01 -2.45 -0.91
C PHE A 96 -7.81 -1.70 -1.96
N VAL A 97 -8.70 -2.39 -2.69
CA VAL A 97 -9.67 -1.72 -3.58
C VAL A 97 -10.58 -0.82 -2.77
N LEU A 98 -11.16 -1.31 -1.67
CA LEU A 98 -12.00 -0.49 -0.79
C LEU A 98 -11.20 0.68 -0.18
N LEU A 99 -9.96 0.45 0.22
CA LEU A 99 -9.08 1.51 0.73
C LEU A 99 -8.80 2.58 -0.34
N SER A 100 -8.74 2.20 -1.62
CA SER A 100 -8.49 3.15 -2.71
C SER A 100 -9.64 4.11 -2.98
N TYR A 101 -10.88 3.76 -2.61
CA TYR A 101 -12.01 4.69 -2.64
C TYR A 101 -11.83 5.86 -1.67
N ILE A 102 -11.10 5.65 -0.57
CA ILE A 102 -10.77 6.71 0.40
C ILE A 102 -9.62 7.58 -0.12
N GLY A 103 -8.77 7.03 -0.99
CA GLY A 103 -7.67 7.74 -1.61
C GLY A 103 -6.64 6.79 -2.20
N VAL A 104 -6.52 6.80 -3.53
CA VAL A 104 -5.56 5.96 -4.28
C VAL A 104 -4.12 6.29 -3.91
N SER A 105 -3.83 7.58 -3.73
CA SER A 105 -2.52 8.10 -3.34
C SER A 105 -2.05 7.61 -1.97
N MET A 106 -2.97 7.25 -1.07
CA MET A 106 -2.68 6.56 0.18
C MET A 106 -2.69 5.04 0.00
N ALA A 107 -3.71 4.47 -0.65
CA ALA A 107 -3.85 3.02 -0.79
C ALA A 107 -2.65 2.38 -1.50
N PHE A 108 -2.09 3.06 -2.51
CA PHE A 108 -0.95 2.58 -3.28
C PHE A 108 0.32 2.38 -2.43
N PRO A 109 0.86 3.37 -1.71
CA PRO A 109 2.03 3.16 -0.87
C PRO A 109 1.80 2.12 0.23
N PHE A 110 0.62 2.11 0.87
CA PHE A 110 0.30 1.08 1.87
C PHE A 110 0.30 -0.33 1.27
N TYR A 111 -0.22 -0.48 0.05
CA TYR A 111 -0.18 -1.73 -0.69
C TYR A 111 1.26 -2.19 -0.96
N LEU A 112 2.14 -1.29 -1.41
CA LEU A 112 3.55 -1.61 -1.65
C LEU A 112 4.25 -2.14 -0.40
N ILE A 113 4.01 -1.52 0.76
CA ILE A 113 4.58 -1.97 2.04
C ILE A 113 4.14 -3.40 2.37
N VAL A 114 2.84 -3.68 2.28
CA VAL A 114 2.30 -5.02 2.60
C VAL A 114 2.79 -6.06 1.61
N ARG A 115 2.86 -5.70 0.32
CA ARG A 115 3.39 -6.55 -0.74
C ARG A 115 4.87 -6.89 -0.53
N GLU A 116 5.71 -5.90 -0.26
CA GLU A 116 7.15 -6.12 -0.03
C GLU A 116 7.38 -6.99 1.20
N ARG A 117 6.68 -6.74 2.32
CA ARG A 117 6.75 -7.59 3.52
C ARG A 117 6.32 -9.02 3.24
N PHE A 118 5.22 -9.20 2.51
CA PHE A 118 4.72 -10.54 2.20
C PHE A 118 5.67 -11.34 1.30
N LEU A 119 6.27 -10.68 0.29
CA LEU A 119 7.27 -11.30 -0.57
C LEU A 119 8.56 -11.62 0.21
N ALA A 120 8.98 -10.75 1.11
CA ALA A 120 10.15 -10.99 1.96
C ALA A 120 9.95 -12.21 2.89
N SER A 121 8.76 -12.36 3.49
CA SER A 121 8.44 -13.52 4.34
C SER A 121 8.37 -14.85 3.59
N ARG A 122 8.28 -14.83 2.25
CA ARG A 122 8.18 -16.03 1.40
C ARG A 122 9.46 -16.30 0.60
N ALA A 123 10.47 -15.44 0.71
CA ALA A 123 11.76 -15.69 0.09
C ALA A 123 12.43 -16.90 0.80
N PRO A 124 12.73 -18.01 0.11
CA PRO A 124 13.43 -19.13 0.70
C PRO A 124 14.85 -18.69 1.06
N GLY A 125 15.09 -18.38 2.34
CA GLY A 125 16.43 -17.97 2.78
C GLY A 125 16.56 -17.13 4.05
N GLN A 126 15.55 -16.99 4.92
CA GLN A 126 15.87 -16.62 6.30
C GLN A 126 16.45 -17.86 7.00
N PRO A 127 17.74 -17.88 7.37
CA PRO A 127 18.21 -18.88 8.31
C PRO A 127 17.45 -18.66 9.61
N VAL A 128 16.72 -19.69 10.05
CA VAL A 128 16.29 -19.81 11.44
C VAL A 128 17.55 -19.52 12.27
N PRO A 129 17.56 -18.49 13.15
CA PRO A 129 18.70 -18.26 14.01
C PRO A 129 18.95 -19.59 14.73
N PRO A 130 20.21 -20.10 14.75
CA PRO A 130 20.50 -21.37 15.37
C PRO A 130 19.88 -21.35 16.76
N SER A 131 19.00 -22.31 17.05
CA SER A 131 18.60 -22.59 18.43
C SER A 131 19.91 -22.78 19.17
N ASP A 132 20.28 -21.82 20.02
CA ASP A 132 21.50 -21.87 20.80
C ASP A 132 21.47 -23.20 21.57
N GLY A 133 22.32 -24.15 21.16
CA GLY A 133 22.33 -25.53 21.66
C GLY A 133 22.72 -25.64 23.14
N ARG A 134 22.69 -24.54 23.87
CA ARG A 134 22.99 -24.40 25.29
C ARG A 134 21.84 -24.83 26.22
N GLU A 135 20.69 -25.26 25.70
CA GLU A 135 19.62 -25.83 26.54
C GLU A 135 19.69 -27.36 26.66
N SER A 136 20.33 -28.07 25.72
CA SER A 136 20.42 -29.55 25.76
C SER A 136 21.48 -30.07 26.73
N SER A 137 22.55 -29.30 26.98
CA SER A 137 23.66 -29.75 27.84
C SER A 137 23.35 -29.66 29.34
N ALA A 138 22.40 -28.83 29.78
CA ALA A 138 22.03 -28.70 31.19
C ALA A 138 21.03 -29.78 31.64
N ALA A 139 20.27 -30.36 30.71
CA ALA A 139 19.27 -31.38 31.00
C ALA A 139 19.82 -32.82 30.98
N GLN A 140 21.00 -33.07 30.38
CA GLN A 140 21.63 -34.39 30.35
C GLN A 140 22.61 -34.65 31.51
N SER A 141 22.83 -33.67 32.39
CA SER A 141 23.70 -33.79 33.56
C SER A 141 22.94 -33.82 34.90
N MET A 142 21.64 -34.11 34.88
CA MET A 142 20.81 -34.34 36.07
C MET A 142 20.16 -35.72 36.03
#